data_AF-A0A2G5H7Y4-F1
#
_entry.id   AF-A0A2G5H7Y4-F1
#
_cell.length_a   1.000
_cell.length_b   1.000
_cell.length_c   1.000
_cell.angle_alpha   90.00
_cell.angle_beta   90.00
_cell.angle_gamma   90.00
#
_symmetry.space_group_name_H-M   'P 1'
#
loop_
_entity.id
_entity.type
_entity.pdbx_description
1 polymer ?
#
loop_
_entity_poly.entity_id
_entity_poly.type
_entity_poly.pdbx_seq_one_letter_code
_entity_poly.pdbx_strand_id
1 'polypeptide(L)'
;MTSALPSIGEPSLNTDRVSSPMSSPESSAAVSEDDTISAARIGRPKIGSRKSSGTMIVSRESATTVVEPDFDENDVRTMSPRRNSEEVDKLSEEARKDLIEQAKLLQMSLQAIVDRVEAVKSEHEKLEGGNKFLQSYIGELMQTSKITSSAPPKSKKGKGRA
;
A
#
# COMPACT_ATOMS: atom_id res chain seq x y z
N MET A 1 -19.20 -16.82 39.65
CA MET A 1 -19.85 -16.48 38.37
C MET A 1 -18.78 -15.94 37.45
N THR A 2 -18.33 -16.75 36.50
CA THR A 2 -17.22 -16.48 35.57
C THR A 2 -17.82 -16.21 34.19
N SER A 3 -17.76 -14.97 33.71
CA SER A 3 -18.13 -14.65 32.32
C SER A 3 -16.89 -14.64 31.44
N ALA A 4 -16.89 -15.54 30.47
CA ALA A 4 -15.86 -15.81 29.49
C ALA A 4 -15.59 -14.63 28.54
N LEU A 5 -14.33 -14.49 28.12
CA LEU A 5 -13.90 -13.57 27.07
C LEU A 5 -14.20 -14.18 25.68
N PRO A 6 -14.59 -13.38 24.68
CA PRO A 6 -14.72 -13.87 23.31
C PRO A 6 -13.33 -14.11 22.70
N SER A 7 -13.08 -15.37 22.33
CA SER A 7 -11.95 -15.80 21.50
C SER A 7 -12.15 -15.27 20.08
N ILE A 8 -11.28 -14.34 19.65
CA ILE A 8 -11.25 -13.87 18.26
C ILE A 8 -10.31 -14.77 17.48
N GLY A 9 -10.85 -15.40 16.43
CA GLY A 9 -10.14 -16.37 15.61
C GLY A 9 -8.94 -15.76 14.89
N GLU A 10 -7.85 -16.51 14.87
CA GLU A 10 -6.69 -16.27 14.03
C GLU A 10 -7.08 -16.43 12.54
N PRO A 11 -6.66 -15.51 11.64
CA PRO A 11 -6.39 -15.89 10.28
C PRO A 11 -4.94 -16.39 10.19
N SER A 12 -4.83 -17.71 10.06
CA SER A 12 -3.64 -18.48 9.74
C SER A 12 -2.82 -17.85 8.60
N LEU A 13 -1.51 -17.80 8.80
CA LEU A 13 -0.51 -17.53 7.77
C LEU A 13 -0.59 -18.61 6.69
N ASN A 14 -1.20 -18.32 5.54
CA ASN A 14 -1.03 -19.11 4.33
C ASN A 14 -0.27 -18.29 3.28
N THR A 15 1.05 -18.38 3.38
CA THR A 15 1.96 -18.22 2.24
C THR A 15 1.69 -19.37 1.29
N ASP A 16 0.84 -19.16 0.29
CA ASP A 16 0.80 -20.01 -0.91
C ASP A 16 1.15 -19.20 -2.15
N ARG A 17 2.41 -19.42 -2.54
CA ARG A 17 2.96 -19.28 -3.88
C ARG A 17 1.97 -19.74 -4.94
N VAL A 18 1.47 -18.82 -5.76
CA VAL A 18 1.16 -19.12 -7.16
C VAL A 18 1.65 -17.94 -8.01
N SER A 19 2.93 -17.99 -8.38
CA SER A 19 3.36 -17.37 -9.63
C SER A 19 2.65 -18.12 -10.76
N SER A 20 1.83 -17.43 -11.53
CA SER A 20 1.47 -17.86 -12.87
C SER A 20 1.56 -16.65 -13.79
N PRO A 21 2.35 -16.75 -14.87
CA PRO A 21 2.57 -15.64 -15.79
C PRO A 21 1.25 -15.39 -16.53
N MET A 22 0.88 -14.13 -16.72
CA MET A 22 -0.06 -13.80 -17.78
C MET A 22 0.58 -14.23 -19.10
N SER A 23 0.16 -15.39 -19.61
CA SER A 23 0.43 -15.83 -20.97
C SER A 23 -0.12 -14.79 -21.94
N SER A 24 0.80 -14.11 -22.63
CA SER A 24 0.54 -13.51 -23.92
C SER A 24 -0.09 -14.55 -24.86
N PRO A 25 -1.08 -14.20 -25.70
CA PRO A 25 -1.42 -15.05 -26.83
C PRO A 25 -0.27 -14.97 -27.84
N GLU A 26 0.69 -15.88 -27.69
CA GLU A 26 1.72 -16.11 -28.69
C GLU A 26 1.03 -16.64 -29.95
N SER A 27 1.06 -15.84 -31.02
CA SER A 27 0.51 -16.20 -32.31
C SER A 27 1.33 -17.35 -32.89
N SER A 28 0.93 -18.58 -32.64
CA SER A 28 1.49 -19.75 -33.29
C SER A 28 0.86 -19.86 -34.68
N ALA A 29 1.61 -19.48 -35.72
CA ALA A 29 1.30 -19.86 -37.08
C ALA A 29 1.49 -21.37 -37.21
N ALA A 30 0.41 -22.13 -37.02
CA ALA A 30 0.40 -23.56 -37.30
C ALA A 30 0.38 -23.76 -38.82
N VAL A 31 1.53 -24.15 -39.36
CA VAL A 31 1.60 -24.83 -40.65
C VAL A 31 1.01 -26.21 -40.44
N SER A 32 -0.06 -26.56 -41.14
CA SER A 32 -0.53 -27.93 -41.22
C SER A 32 -0.68 -28.27 -42.68
N GLU A 33 0.21 -29.13 -43.13
CA GLU A 33 0.14 -29.81 -44.40
C GLU A 33 -0.86 -30.96 -44.31
N ASP A 34 -1.38 -31.29 -45.48
CA ASP A 34 -2.14 -32.47 -45.85
C ASP A 34 -3.67 -32.42 -45.80
N ASP A 35 -4.18 -32.98 -46.90
CA ASP A 35 -5.44 -32.77 -47.57
C ASP A 35 -6.48 -33.80 -47.10
N THR A 36 -7.71 -33.60 -47.56
CA THR A 36 -8.84 -34.53 -47.58
C THR A 36 -9.89 -34.46 -46.45
N ILE A 37 -11.14 -34.33 -46.92
CA ILE A 37 -12.45 -34.54 -46.27
C ILE A 37 -13.19 -33.26 -45.81
N SER A 38 -13.76 -32.59 -46.82
CA SER A 38 -15.21 -32.36 -46.98
C SER A 38 -16.00 -31.43 -46.04
N ALA A 39 -16.35 -30.28 -46.64
CA ALA A 39 -17.68 -29.65 -46.70
C ALA A 39 -18.25 -28.90 -45.47
N ALA A 40 -18.71 -27.67 -45.76
CA ALA A 40 -19.56 -26.77 -44.96
C ALA A 40 -18.91 -25.83 -43.93
N ARG A 41 -17.68 -25.36 -44.16
CA ARG A 41 -17.24 -24.08 -43.57
C ARG A 41 -17.50 -22.98 -44.61
N ILE A 42 -18.37 -22.02 -44.28
CA ILE A 42 -18.50 -20.77 -45.06
C ILE A 42 -17.12 -20.12 -45.02
N GLY A 43 -16.33 -20.34 -46.08
CA GLY A 43 -14.98 -19.84 -46.17
C GLY A 43 -15.02 -18.32 -46.13
N ARG A 44 -14.21 -17.72 -45.26
CA ARG A 44 -14.03 -16.26 -45.23
C ARG A 44 -13.74 -15.80 -46.67
N PRO A 45 -14.45 -14.78 -47.20
CA PRO A 45 -14.20 -14.26 -48.53
C PRO A 45 -12.70 -14.00 -48.71
N LYS A 46 -12.12 -14.52 -49.81
CA LYS A 46 -10.70 -14.31 -50.11
C LYS A 46 -10.46 -12.81 -50.21
N ILE A 47 -9.79 -12.25 -49.21
CA ILE A 47 -9.38 -10.84 -49.23
C ILE A 47 -8.33 -10.73 -50.37
N GLY A 48 -8.66 -10.00 -51.43
CA GLY A 48 -7.70 -9.74 -52.49
C GLY A 48 -6.46 -9.04 -51.93
N SER A 49 -5.30 -9.21 -52.55
CA SER A 49 -4.06 -8.53 -52.16
C SER A 49 -4.26 -7.02 -52.17
N ARG A 50 -4.55 -6.43 -51.01
CA ARG A 50 -4.62 -4.98 -50.84
C ARG A 50 -3.18 -4.47 -50.78
N LYS A 51 -2.85 -3.44 -51.57
CA LYS A 51 -1.59 -2.70 -51.44
C LYS A 51 -1.45 -2.28 -49.97
N SER A 52 -0.26 -2.44 -49.38
CA SER A 52 0.03 -2.03 -48.01
C SER A 52 -0.40 -0.57 -47.81
N SER A 53 -1.49 -0.33 -47.10
CA SER A 53 -1.84 1.01 -46.64
C SER A 53 -0.72 1.45 -45.70
N GLY A 54 -0.12 2.60 -45.94
CA GLY A 54 1.02 3.10 -45.18
C GLY A 54 0.78 3.13 -43.67
N THR A 55 1.88 3.26 -42.92
CA THR A 55 1.85 3.30 -41.45
C THR A 55 0.91 4.40 -40.93
N MET A 56 0.03 4.05 -39.97
CA MET A 56 -0.81 5.02 -39.24
C MET A 56 -0.03 5.78 -38.16
N ILE A 57 1.30 5.70 -38.14
CA ILE A 57 2.11 6.37 -37.11
C ILE A 57 2.17 7.86 -37.44
N VAL A 58 1.45 8.64 -36.65
CA VAL A 58 1.51 10.11 -36.66
C VAL A 58 2.55 10.55 -35.62
N SER A 59 3.56 11.32 -36.05
CA SER A 59 4.57 11.87 -35.15
C SER A 59 3.94 12.82 -34.12
N ARG A 60 4.44 12.79 -32.88
CA ARG A 60 3.90 13.56 -31.74
C ARG A 60 3.89 15.09 -31.94
N GLU A 61 4.66 15.58 -32.91
CA GLU A 61 4.83 17.00 -33.23
C GLU A 61 3.90 17.48 -34.36
N SER A 62 3.12 16.58 -34.97
CA SER A 62 2.17 16.97 -36.01
C SER A 62 1.11 17.90 -35.42
N ALA A 63 0.82 19.00 -36.11
CA ALA A 63 -0.20 19.96 -35.69
C ALA A 63 -1.56 19.25 -35.54
N THR A 64 -2.00 19.04 -34.30
CA THR A 64 -3.38 18.64 -33.99
C THR A 64 -4.28 19.82 -34.28
N THR A 65 -4.77 19.91 -35.51
CA THR A 65 -5.86 20.82 -35.84
C THR A 65 -7.11 20.29 -35.14
N VAL A 66 -7.59 20.98 -34.11
CA VAL A 66 -8.94 20.81 -33.58
C VAL A 66 -9.88 21.36 -34.66
N VAL A 67 -10.20 20.52 -35.64
CA VAL A 67 -11.24 20.81 -36.61
C VAL A 67 -12.53 20.41 -35.93
N GLU A 68 -13.41 21.38 -35.68
CA GLU A 68 -14.82 21.11 -35.39
C GLU A 68 -15.36 20.29 -36.56
N PRO A 69 -15.65 19.00 -36.37
CA PRO A 69 -16.10 18.16 -37.47
C PRO A 69 -17.52 18.58 -37.86
N ASP A 70 -17.69 19.03 -39.10
CA ASP A 70 -19.02 19.20 -39.71
C ASP A 70 -19.69 17.82 -39.77
N PHE A 71 -20.62 17.58 -38.86
CA PHE A 71 -21.38 16.34 -38.82
C PHE A 71 -22.64 16.47 -39.68
N ASP A 72 -22.77 15.60 -40.68
CA ASP A 72 -24.00 15.49 -41.46
C ASP A 72 -25.16 14.93 -40.61
N GLU A 73 -26.40 15.30 -40.96
CA GLU A 73 -27.63 14.91 -40.25
C GLU A 73 -27.85 13.37 -40.21
N ASN A 74 -27.17 12.62 -41.08
CA ASN A 74 -27.19 11.16 -41.11
C ASN A 74 -25.88 10.50 -40.60
N ASP A 75 -24.99 11.23 -39.93
CA ASP A 75 -23.73 10.66 -39.42
C ASP A 75 -24.01 9.66 -38.29
N VAL A 76 -23.69 8.39 -38.53
CA VAL A 76 -23.84 7.28 -37.57
C VAL A 76 -23.13 7.53 -36.23
N ARG A 77 -22.13 8.42 -36.20
CA ARG A 77 -21.41 8.82 -34.99
C ARG A 77 -22.22 9.73 -34.08
N THR A 78 -23.21 10.47 -34.61
CA THR A 78 -24.19 11.23 -33.79
C THR A 78 -25.31 10.34 -33.26
N MET A 79 -25.58 9.22 -33.93
CA MET A 79 -26.59 8.21 -33.54
C MET A 79 -26.10 7.19 -32.52
N SER A 80 -24.80 7.14 -32.24
CA SER A 80 -24.26 6.34 -31.14
C SER A 80 -24.46 7.09 -29.82
N PRO A 81 -24.91 6.44 -28.73
CA PRO A 81 -24.90 7.07 -27.41
C PRO A 81 -23.46 7.45 -27.02
N ARG A 82 -23.05 8.67 -27.39
CA ARG A 82 -21.86 9.30 -26.83
C ARG A 82 -22.20 9.57 -25.36
N ARG A 83 -21.35 9.15 -24.42
CA ARG A 83 -21.43 9.74 -23.08
C ARG A 83 -21.35 11.25 -23.30
N ASN A 84 -22.38 11.95 -22.85
CA ASN A 84 -22.41 13.40 -22.81
C ASN A 84 -21.07 13.87 -22.22
N SER A 85 -20.30 14.71 -22.93
CA SER A 85 -19.02 15.24 -22.45
C SER A 85 -19.17 15.90 -21.06
N GLU A 86 -20.32 16.50 -20.78
CA GLU A 86 -20.68 17.07 -19.48
C GLU A 86 -20.78 16.02 -18.36
N GLU A 87 -21.23 14.79 -18.65
CA GLU A 87 -21.28 13.70 -17.67
C GLU A 87 -19.87 13.24 -17.30
N VAL A 88 -18.96 13.18 -18.28
CA VAL A 88 -17.55 12.83 -18.06
C VAL A 88 -16.86 13.90 -17.24
N ASP A 89 -17.11 15.18 -17.54
CA ASP A 89 -16.56 16.30 -16.77
C ASP A 89 -17.07 16.26 -15.32
N LYS A 90 -18.35 16.04 -15.10
CA LYS A 90 -18.94 15.89 -13.77
C LYS A 90 -18.31 14.73 -12.98
N LEU A 91 -18.15 13.56 -13.62
CA LEU A 91 -17.49 12.41 -13.01
C LEU A 91 -16.02 12.72 -12.64
N SER A 92 -15.33 13.50 -13.47
CA SER A 92 -13.95 13.92 -13.20
C SER A 92 -13.87 14.88 -12.01
N GLU A 93 -14.85 15.78 -11.85
CA GLU A 93 -14.94 16.68 -10.72
C GLU A 93 -15.27 15.96 -9.41
N GLU A 94 -16.19 14.99 -9.45
CA GLU A 94 -16.50 14.13 -8.31
C GLU A 94 -15.28 13.33 -7.87
N ALA A 95 -14.57 12.68 -8.80
CA ALA A 95 -13.34 11.95 -8.50
C ALA A 95 -12.25 12.85 -7.87
N ARG A 96 -12.12 14.10 -8.33
CA ARG A 96 -11.19 15.07 -7.72
C ARG A 96 -11.61 15.47 -6.31
N LYS A 97 -12.92 15.68 -6.07
CA LYS A 97 -13.45 16.01 -4.74
C LYS A 97 -13.21 14.87 -3.75
N ASP A 98 -13.50 13.64 -4.16
CA ASP A 98 -13.28 12.44 -3.35
C ASP A 98 -11.79 12.28 -2.98
N LEU A 99 -10.90 12.50 -3.94
CA LEU A 99 -9.45 12.43 -3.69
C LEU A 99 -8.99 13.49 -2.67
N ILE A 100 -9.51 14.71 -2.79
CA ILE A 100 -9.21 15.80 -1.85
C ILE A 100 -9.76 15.48 -0.45
N GLU A 101 -10.95 14.91 -0.36
CA GLU A 101 -11.55 14.52 0.91
C GLU A 101 -10.75 13.41 1.60
N GLN A 102 -10.36 12.37 0.85
CA GLN A 102 -9.49 11.31 1.36
C GLN A 102 -8.13 11.86 1.84
N ALA A 103 -7.52 12.78 1.09
CA ALA A 103 -6.28 13.42 1.49
C ALA A 103 -6.43 14.21 2.80
N LYS A 104 -7.55 14.92 2.98
CA LYS A 104 -7.86 15.64 4.24
C LYS A 104 -8.05 14.68 5.41
N LEU A 105 -8.80 13.60 5.23
CA LEU A 105 -8.98 12.57 6.26
C LEU A 105 -7.65 11.96 6.68
N LEU A 106 -6.79 11.64 5.71
CA LEU A 106 -5.46 11.12 5.99
C LEU A 106 -4.60 12.14 6.75
N GLN A 107 -4.62 13.41 6.36
CA GLN A 107 -3.90 14.47 7.07
C GLN A 107 -4.37 14.60 8.53
N MET A 108 -5.68 14.58 8.77
CA MET A 108 -6.25 14.61 10.12
C MET A 108 -5.84 13.39 10.95
N SER A 109 -5.87 12.20 10.34
CA SER A 109 -5.44 10.95 10.99
C SER A 109 -3.96 10.99 11.36
N LEU A 110 -3.10 11.47 10.47
CA LEU A 110 -1.66 11.63 10.74
C LEU A 110 -1.40 12.63 11.85
N GLN A 111 -2.10 13.76 11.86
CA GLN A 111 -1.96 14.76 12.93
C GLN A 111 -2.32 14.15 14.30
N ALA A 112 -3.45 13.42 14.39
CA ALA A 112 -3.84 12.76 15.64
C ALA A 112 -2.82 11.71 16.12
N ILE A 113 -2.15 11.02 15.19
CA ILE A 113 -1.06 10.08 15.53
C ILE A 113 0.14 10.85 16.08
N VAL A 114 0.54 11.96 15.45
CA VAL A 114 1.65 12.79 15.93
C VAL A 114 1.39 13.28 17.35
N ASP A 115 0.21 13.84 17.62
CA ASP A 115 -0.17 14.32 18.95
C ASP A 115 -0.09 13.20 20.01
N ARG A 116 -0.54 11.98 19.65
CA ARG A 116 -0.45 10.80 20.53
C ARG A 116 0.99 10.38 20.78
N VAL A 117 1.84 10.40 19.76
CA VAL A 117 3.27 10.08 19.90
C VAL A 117 3.97 11.10 20.81
N GLU A 118 3.66 12.38 20.67
CA GLU A 118 4.19 13.42 21.54
C GLU A 118 3.77 13.25 23.00
N ALA A 119 2.49 12.91 23.24
CA ALA A 119 2.00 12.60 24.58
C ALA A 119 2.78 11.43 25.20
N VAL A 120 2.92 10.32 24.48
CA VAL A 120 3.68 9.14 24.93
C VAL A 120 5.14 9.48 25.17
N LYS A 121 5.77 10.28 24.31
CA LYS A 121 7.15 10.73 24.47
C LYS A 121 7.33 11.52 25.76
N SER A 122 6.42 12.44 26.06
CA SER A 122 6.47 13.25 27.28
C SER A 122 6.28 12.41 28.55
N GLU A 123 5.43 11.38 28.50
CA GLU A 123 5.24 10.44 29.60
C GLU A 123 6.48 9.56 29.79
N HIS A 124 7.05 9.07 28.69
CA HIS A 124 8.29 8.29 28.72
C HIS A 124 9.44 9.09 29.35
N GLU A 125 9.61 10.36 28.98
CA GLU A 125 10.65 11.22 29.57
C GLU A 125 10.47 11.38 31.09
N LYS A 126 9.23 11.52 31.57
CA LYS A 126 8.92 11.57 33.00
C LYS A 126 9.25 10.25 33.70
N LEU A 127 8.87 9.12 33.12
CA LEU A 127 9.16 7.80 33.67
C LEU A 127 10.65 7.50 33.68
N GLU A 128 11.37 7.89 32.61
CA GLU A 128 12.82 7.75 32.52
C GLU A 128 13.53 8.62 33.56
N GLY A 129 13.10 9.87 33.73
CA GLY A 129 13.59 10.76 34.77
C GLY A 129 13.35 10.21 36.18
N GLY A 130 12.14 9.70 36.44
CA GLY A 130 11.80 9.04 37.70
C GLY A 130 12.64 7.77 37.96
N ASN A 131 12.87 6.95 36.93
CA ASN A 131 13.68 5.75 37.05
C ASN A 131 15.16 6.10 37.34
N LYS A 132 15.72 7.11 36.66
CA LYS A 132 17.05 7.63 36.95
C LYS A 132 17.15 8.13 38.40
N PHE A 133 16.16 8.87 38.88
CA PHE A 133 16.11 9.34 40.27
C PHE A 133 16.11 8.16 41.26
N LEU A 134 15.25 7.16 41.05
CA LEU A 134 15.20 5.98 41.91
C LEU A 134 16.51 5.20 41.91
N GLN A 135 17.15 5.03 40.75
CA GLN A 135 18.45 4.37 40.64
C GLN A 135 19.54 5.11 41.42
N SER A 136 19.63 6.44 41.29
CA SER A 136 20.57 7.24 42.08
C SER A 136 20.30 7.13 43.57
N TYR A 137 19.03 7.24 43.99
CA TYR A 137 18.65 7.13 45.40
C TYR A 137 19.01 5.77 46.00
N ILE A 138 18.74 4.68 45.27
CA ILE A 138 19.13 3.33 45.68
C ILE A 138 20.66 3.23 45.75
N GLY A 139 21.37 3.76 44.76
CA GLY A 139 22.83 3.79 44.75
C GLY A 139 23.43 4.49 45.98
N GLU A 140 22.93 5.67 46.31
CA GLU A 140 23.34 6.43 47.50
C GLU A 140 22.99 5.69 48.80
N LEU A 141 21.78 5.13 48.90
CA LEU A 141 21.36 4.39 50.08
C LEU A 141 22.21 3.13 50.29
N MET A 142 22.54 2.40 49.23
CA MET A 142 23.43 1.25 49.30
C MET A 142 24.87 1.64 49.66
N GLN A 143 25.37 2.76 49.13
CA GLN A 143 26.71 3.26 49.44
C GLN A 143 26.82 3.67 50.91
N THR A 144 25.85 4.44 51.40
CA THR A 144 25.78 4.83 52.82
C THR A 144 25.59 3.61 53.72
N SER A 145 24.76 2.64 53.33
CA SER A 145 24.55 1.40 54.10
C SER A 145 25.83 0.57 54.25
N LYS A 146 26.67 0.49 53.21
CA LYS A 146 27.98 -0.18 53.30
C LYS A 146 28.95 0.53 54.25
N ILE A 147 28.90 1.87 54.28
CA ILE A 147 29.76 2.68 55.15
C ILE A 147 29.32 2.58 56.62
N THR A 148 28.01 2.55 56.89
CA THR A 148 27.47 2.49 58.27
C THR A 148 27.44 1.08 58.85
N SER A 149 27.30 0.02 58.03
CA SER A 149 27.40 -1.37 58.49
C SER A 149 28.84 -1.80 58.81
N SER A 150 29.84 -1.11 58.26
CA SER A 150 31.25 -1.25 58.64
C SER A 150 31.59 -0.36 59.85
N ALA A 151 30.79 -0.44 60.92
CA ALA A 151 31.24 0.05 62.23
C ALA A 151 32.44 -0.81 62.67
N PRO A 152 33.56 -0.21 63.16
CA PRO A 152 34.72 -0.98 63.58
C PRO A 152 34.33 -1.94 64.70
N PRO A 153 34.81 -3.20 64.70
CA PRO A 153 34.49 -4.12 65.79
C PRO A 153 35.00 -3.53 67.10
N LYS A 154 34.08 -3.06 67.95
CA LYS A 154 34.40 -2.75 69.34
C LYS A 154 34.90 -4.04 70.00
N SER A 155 36.11 -3.95 70.55
CA SER A 155 36.62 -4.75 71.65
C SER A 155 36.58 -6.28 71.49
N LYS A 156 37.73 -6.86 71.13
CA LYS A 156 38.16 -8.12 71.76
C LYS A 156 39.59 -7.98 72.26
N LYS A 157 39.71 -7.29 73.40
CA LYS A 157 40.84 -7.46 74.32
C LYS A 157 40.67 -8.82 74.98
N GLY A 158 41.46 -9.81 74.57
CA GLY A 158 41.48 -11.15 75.16
C GLY A 158 42.58 -11.96 74.46
N LYS A 159 43.82 -11.79 74.90
CA LYS A 159 44.53 -12.71 75.82
C LYS A 159 44.99 -13.99 75.10
N GLY A 160 46.23 -13.94 74.64
CA GLY A 160 47.03 -15.08 74.22
C GLY A 160 48.50 -14.76 74.51
N ARG A 161 48.90 -14.90 75.78
CA ARG A 161 50.30 -15.09 76.22
C ARG A 161 50.37 -16.52 76.75
N ALA A 162 51.51 -17.14 76.49
CA ALA A 162 52.00 -18.46 76.90
C ALA A 162 51.96 -19.47 75.75
#